data_AF-A0A3D1IQ95-F1
#
_entry.id   AF-A0A3D1IQ95-F1
#
_cell.length_a   1.000
_cell.length_b   1.000
_cell.length_c   1.000
_cell.angle_alpha   90.00
_cell.angle_beta   90.00
_cell.angle_gamma   90.00
#
_symmetry.space_group_name_H-M   'P 1'
#
loop_
_entity.id
_entity.type
_entity.pdbx_description
1 polymer ?
#
loop_
_entity_poly.entity_id
_entity_poly.type
_entity_poly.pdbx_seq_one_letter_code
_entity_poly.pdbx_strand_id
1 'polypeptide(L)'
;MRFLGLFVLCLAASLQAAVSGDSQIRAKAGPSEIVITTTSRLAGAIHSLTWNGREFIDSVDHGRQLQSASNFDVGSQFIPETFNPTEAGSRIDGVGPNSMSVLHALTAKGNVLSTENQMAFWLQPGEKSFGNLAKNTTALSNHLLKKRVTIGVHGLPHAIGYDVTFTVPKREHHRYAQFEAVTGYMPPAFSKFWTYDLTKKKLLSLSDGPGEQSLPVIFSTLDRQHAMGVWSPGQPSKGFERAGYGRFRFETEKVVKWNCVFRETNPNRLSAGNYSYRSYVLVGSLKNVTETMNALHRRYF
;
A
#
# COMPACT_ATOMS: atom_id res chain seq x y z
N MET A 1 -0.55 -10.87 71.11
CA MET A 1 -0.23 -11.32 69.74
C MET A 1 -1.45 -11.11 68.84
N ARG A 2 -1.35 -10.22 67.85
CA ARG A 2 -1.97 -10.31 66.51
C ARG A 2 -1.70 -9.00 65.77
N PHE A 3 -0.62 -9.01 64.99
CA PHE A 3 -0.36 -8.02 63.94
C PHE A 3 -1.38 -8.23 62.83
N LEU A 4 -2.13 -7.19 62.46
CA LEU A 4 -2.91 -7.16 61.23
C LEU A 4 -2.21 -6.21 60.27
N GLY A 5 -1.34 -6.77 59.42
CA GLY A 5 -0.68 -6.03 58.34
C GLY A 5 -1.67 -5.86 57.18
N LEU A 6 -1.99 -4.62 56.86
CA LEU A 6 -2.78 -4.27 55.68
C LEU A 6 -1.87 -4.34 54.45
N PHE A 7 -1.99 -5.39 53.64
CA PHE A 7 -1.33 -5.47 52.34
C PHE A 7 -2.11 -4.62 51.34
N VAL A 8 -1.57 -3.46 50.97
CA VAL A 8 -2.03 -2.67 49.83
C VAL A 8 -1.38 -3.27 48.57
N LEU A 9 -2.16 -3.99 47.78
CA LEU A 9 -1.75 -4.39 46.42
C LEU A 9 -1.93 -3.20 45.48
N CYS A 10 -0.83 -2.53 45.12
CA CYS A 10 -0.82 -1.60 43.99
C CYS A 10 -0.82 -2.40 42.68
N LEU A 11 -1.98 -2.51 42.01
CA LEU A 11 -2.02 -2.89 40.60
C LEU A 11 -1.50 -1.71 39.75
N ALA A 12 -0.25 -1.78 39.33
CA ALA A 12 0.26 -0.91 38.27
C ALA A 12 -0.27 -1.44 36.92
N ALA A 13 -1.34 -0.83 36.41
CA ALA A 13 -1.73 -1.01 35.02
C ALA A 13 -0.67 -0.34 34.14
N SER A 14 0.14 -1.12 33.44
CA SER A 14 1.06 -0.59 32.43
C SER A 14 0.24 -0.10 31.23
N LEU A 15 0.03 1.22 31.13
CA LEU A 15 -0.34 1.85 29.87
C LEU A 15 0.84 1.68 28.91
N GLN A 16 0.76 0.66 28.05
CA GLN A 16 1.72 0.51 26.96
C GLN A 16 1.51 1.71 26.03
N ALA A 17 2.52 2.58 25.94
CA ALA A 17 2.46 3.77 25.09
C ALA A 17 2.17 3.35 23.63
N ALA A 18 1.32 4.11 22.94
CA ALA A 18 1.04 3.88 21.54
C ALA A 18 2.35 3.92 20.73
N VAL A 19 2.48 3.02 19.76
CA VAL A 19 3.66 2.99 18.88
C VAL A 19 3.69 4.26 18.05
N SER A 20 4.78 5.02 18.13
CA SER A 20 4.99 6.17 17.26
C SER A 20 5.12 5.69 15.80
N GLY A 21 4.38 6.34 14.90
CA GLY A 21 4.48 6.11 13.47
C GLY A 21 5.52 7.02 12.80
N ASP A 22 6.09 7.97 13.52
CA ASP A 22 7.04 8.95 12.98
C ASP A 22 8.41 8.29 12.79
N SER A 23 8.80 8.09 11.53
CA SER A 23 10.04 7.42 11.18
C SER A 23 10.47 7.72 9.76
N GLN A 24 11.75 7.47 9.49
CA GLN A 24 12.33 7.71 8.18
C GLN A 24 13.40 6.67 7.85
N ILE A 25 13.44 6.26 6.59
CA ILE A 25 14.51 5.46 6.01
C ILE A 25 15.04 6.16 4.76
N ARG A 26 16.30 5.92 4.42
CA ARG A 26 16.93 6.53 3.25
C ARG A 26 18.04 5.65 2.68
N ALA A 27 18.29 5.80 1.39
CA ALA A 27 19.48 5.25 0.74
C ALA A 27 19.83 6.04 -0.52
N LYS A 28 21.13 6.05 -0.87
CA LYS A 28 21.63 6.65 -2.11
C LYS A 28 21.05 5.94 -3.34
N ALA A 29 20.59 6.73 -4.32
CA ALA A 29 20.17 6.29 -5.63
C ALA A 29 20.58 7.30 -6.70
N GLY A 30 21.69 7.02 -7.39
CA GLY A 30 22.28 7.95 -8.36
C GLY A 30 22.80 9.24 -7.68
N PRO A 31 22.38 10.44 -8.14
CA PRO A 31 22.86 11.72 -7.62
C PRO A 31 22.21 12.16 -6.30
N SER A 32 21.16 11.47 -5.83
CA SER A 32 20.38 11.85 -4.64
C SER A 32 20.15 10.63 -3.75
N GLU A 33 19.53 10.85 -2.59
CA GLU A 33 18.89 9.79 -1.81
C GLU A 33 17.42 9.61 -2.21
N ILE A 34 16.93 8.38 -2.11
CA ILE A 34 15.50 8.11 -1.92
C ILE A 34 15.25 8.21 -0.42
N VAL A 35 14.26 9.00 -0.01
CA VAL A 35 13.86 9.16 1.39
C VAL A 35 12.39 8.78 1.52
N ILE A 36 12.08 7.86 2.44
CA ILE A 36 10.73 7.43 2.75
C ILE A 36 10.42 7.82 4.19
N THR A 37 9.30 8.50 4.39
CA THR A 37 8.84 8.97 5.71
C THR A 37 7.47 8.38 6.03
N THR A 38 7.30 7.89 7.26
CA THR A 38 6.01 7.55 7.87
C THR A 38 5.69 8.56 8.97
N THR A 39 4.41 8.69 9.31
CA THR A 39 3.97 9.54 10.41
C THR A 39 2.99 8.81 11.33
N SER A 40 2.89 9.25 12.57
CA SER A 40 1.92 8.74 13.55
C SER A 40 0.46 8.90 13.07
N ARG A 41 0.23 9.85 12.15
CA ARG A 41 -1.08 10.08 11.53
C ARG A 41 -1.61 8.90 10.73
N LEU A 42 -0.74 8.08 10.13
CA LEU A 42 -1.13 7.19 9.02
C LEU A 42 -0.88 5.69 9.30
N ALA A 43 -0.83 5.31 10.58
CA ALA A 43 -0.76 3.92 11.03
C ALA A 43 0.29 3.05 10.31
N GLY A 44 1.43 3.63 9.94
CA GLY A 44 2.52 2.94 9.24
C GLY A 44 2.50 3.01 7.70
N ALA A 45 1.45 3.55 7.08
CA ALA A 45 1.46 3.87 5.65
C ALA A 45 2.52 4.93 5.32
N ILE A 46 3.05 4.91 4.09
CA ILE A 46 4.11 5.84 3.69
C ILE A 46 3.49 7.19 3.35
N HIS A 47 3.84 8.18 4.15
CA HIS A 47 3.40 9.56 4.04
C HIS A 47 4.12 10.30 2.91
N SER A 48 5.42 10.11 2.78
CA SER A 48 6.24 10.84 1.80
C SER A 48 7.28 9.91 1.19
N LEU A 49 7.51 10.08 -0.10
CA LEU A 49 8.61 9.47 -0.84
C LEU A 49 9.25 10.56 -1.69
N THR A 50 10.49 10.92 -1.38
CA THR A 50 11.23 11.92 -2.13
C THR A 50 12.46 11.34 -2.81
N TRP A 51 12.81 11.93 -3.96
CA TRP A 51 14.10 11.69 -4.62
C TRP A 51 14.42 12.88 -5.52
N ASN A 52 15.68 13.35 -5.49
CA ASN A 52 16.19 14.43 -6.34
C ASN A 52 15.29 15.69 -6.32
N GLY A 53 14.96 16.14 -5.10
CA GLY A 53 14.17 17.34 -4.85
C GLY A 53 12.67 17.25 -5.18
N ARG A 54 12.16 16.07 -5.56
CA ARG A 54 10.74 15.87 -5.91
C ARG A 54 10.05 14.98 -4.87
N GLU A 55 8.87 15.42 -4.44
CA GLU A 55 7.89 14.59 -3.72
C GLU A 55 7.07 13.77 -4.73
N PHE A 56 6.97 12.46 -4.47
CA PHE A 56 6.26 11.51 -5.32
C PHE A 56 4.90 11.12 -4.74
N ILE A 57 4.65 11.34 -3.45
CA ILE A 57 3.40 10.94 -2.80
C ILE A 57 2.58 12.16 -2.37
N ASP A 58 1.31 12.17 -2.73
CA ASP A 58 0.35 13.21 -2.38
C ASP A 58 -0.41 12.86 -1.08
N SER A 59 0.24 12.90 0.08
CA SER A 59 -0.38 12.45 1.34
C SER A 59 -1.22 13.51 2.07
N VAL A 60 -2.06 14.23 1.33
CA VAL A 60 -2.90 15.31 1.88
C VAL A 60 -3.99 14.77 2.82
N ASP A 61 -4.66 13.69 2.47
CA ASP A 61 -5.67 13.01 3.31
C ASP A 61 -5.39 11.50 3.45
N HIS A 62 -6.14 10.85 4.33
CA HIS A 62 -6.19 9.40 4.42
C HIS A 62 -6.73 8.80 3.13
N GLY A 63 -5.95 7.91 2.53
CA GLY A 63 -6.30 7.29 1.25
C GLY A 63 -5.28 7.57 0.16
N ARG A 64 -4.57 8.71 0.19
CA ARG A 64 -3.60 9.12 -0.84
C ARG A 64 -2.13 8.81 -0.51
N GLN A 65 -1.87 7.76 0.27
CA GLN A 65 -0.52 7.36 0.67
C GLN A 65 0.08 6.37 -0.33
N LEU A 66 1.39 6.09 -0.20
CA LEU A 66 1.92 4.83 -0.72
C LEU A 66 1.57 3.74 0.29
N GLN A 67 0.55 2.96 -0.04
CA GLN A 67 -0.12 2.09 0.94
C GLN A 67 -0.69 0.81 0.33
N SER A 68 -1.21 -0.04 1.20
CA SER A 68 -1.88 -1.29 0.84
C SER A 68 -3.36 -1.29 1.26
N ALA A 69 -4.18 -2.05 0.54
CA ALA A 69 -5.59 -2.23 0.86
C ALA A 69 -6.08 -3.60 0.38
N SER A 70 -7.19 -4.07 0.94
CA SER A 70 -7.86 -5.30 0.51
C SER A 70 -9.36 -5.09 0.38
N ASN A 71 -10.01 -5.83 -0.50
CA ASN A 71 -11.46 -5.79 -0.72
C ASN A 71 -12.00 -7.21 -0.75
N PHE A 72 -13.16 -7.45 -0.14
CA PHE A 72 -13.77 -8.78 -0.08
C PHE A 72 -15.26 -8.76 -0.43
N ASP A 73 -15.75 -9.92 -0.87
CA ASP A 73 -17.16 -10.10 -1.22
C ASP A 73 -18.07 -10.37 -0.01
N VAL A 74 -17.48 -10.82 1.11
CA VAL A 74 -18.19 -11.24 2.33
C VAL A 74 -19.26 -12.29 2.04
N GLY A 75 -18.97 -13.21 1.11
CA GLY A 75 -19.90 -14.26 0.71
C GLY A 75 -21.12 -13.78 -0.09
N SER A 76 -21.14 -12.51 -0.51
CA SER A 76 -22.18 -11.90 -1.35
C SER A 76 -21.61 -11.47 -2.72
N GLN A 77 -22.31 -10.64 -3.48
CA GLN A 77 -21.75 -10.06 -4.70
C GLN A 77 -20.55 -9.17 -4.36
N PHE A 78 -19.44 -9.31 -5.10
CA PHE A 78 -18.29 -8.42 -4.95
C PHE A 78 -18.63 -7.01 -5.45
N ILE A 79 -18.43 -6.02 -4.59
CA ILE A 79 -18.58 -4.59 -4.90
C ILE A 79 -17.39 -3.89 -4.24
N PRO A 80 -16.51 -3.23 -5.00
CA PRO A 80 -15.37 -2.50 -4.45
C PRO A 80 -15.78 -1.53 -3.34
N GLU A 81 -14.88 -1.30 -2.40
CA GLU A 81 -14.99 -0.40 -1.25
C GLU A 81 -16.03 -0.78 -0.19
N THR A 82 -17.01 -1.64 -0.50
CA THR A 82 -18.08 -2.00 0.45
C THR A 82 -17.61 -2.88 1.61
N PHE A 83 -16.51 -3.62 1.46
CA PHE A 83 -15.83 -4.28 2.58
C PHE A 83 -14.32 -4.20 2.33
N ASN A 84 -13.73 -3.08 2.72
CA ASN A 84 -12.40 -2.69 2.27
C ASN A 84 -11.50 -2.26 3.43
N PRO A 85 -10.72 -3.19 4.01
CA PRO A 85 -9.64 -2.83 4.92
C PRO A 85 -8.55 -2.01 4.22
N THR A 86 -8.13 -0.91 4.83
CA THR A 86 -7.17 0.07 4.30
C THR A 86 -6.07 0.36 5.31
N GLU A 87 -4.82 0.45 4.84
CA GLU A 87 -3.65 0.59 5.72
C GLU A 87 -3.64 1.95 6.41
N ALA A 88 -3.77 3.03 5.65
CA ALA A 88 -3.56 4.38 6.18
C ALA A 88 -4.65 4.81 7.16
N GLY A 89 -5.86 4.28 7.05
CA GLY A 89 -7.04 4.66 7.83
C GLY A 89 -8.31 4.58 6.99
N SER A 90 -9.34 5.31 7.38
CA SER A 90 -10.67 5.31 6.78
C SER A 90 -10.98 6.63 6.07
N ARG A 91 -12.08 6.68 5.32
CA ARG A 91 -12.53 7.87 4.59
C ARG A 91 -12.85 9.04 5.53
N ILE A 92 -13.45 8.75 6.68
CA ILE A 92 -13.86 9.77 7.65
C ILE A 92 -12.66 10.44 8.33
N ASP A 93 -11.50 9.76 8.37
CA ASP A 93 -10.27 10.33 8.94
C ASP A 93 -9.80 11.54 8.13
N GLY A 94 -10.05 11.57 6.81
CA GLY A 94 -9.83 12.71 5.93
C GLY A 94 -8.46 13.37 6.11
N VAL A 95 -8.44 14.70 6.25
CA VAL A 95 -7.20 15.46 6.55
C VAL A 95 -6.81 15.43 8.03
N GLY A 96 -7.57 14.71 8.86
CA GLY A 96 -7.39 14.66 10.31
C GLY A 96 -6.05 14.09 10.76
N PRO A 97 -5.67 14.34 12.02
CA PRO A 97 -4.36 13.98 12.56
C PRO A 97 -4.26 12.51 13.01
N ASN A 98 -5.40 11.80 13.09
CA ASN A 98 -5.48 10.45 13.62
C ASN A 98 -6.03 9.51 12.55
N SER A 99 -5.59 8.26 12.61
CA SER A 99 -6.10 7.17 11.79
C SER A 99 -7.02 6.27 12.61
N MET A 100 -8.07 5.76 11.99
CA MET A 100 -8.82 4.63 12.51
C MET A 100 -8.01 3.32 12.46
N SER A 101 -7.04 3.19 11.57
CA SER A 101 -6.10 2.05 11.58
C SER A 101 -5.16 2.15 12.77
N VAL A 102 -4.75 1.01 13.32
CA VAL A 102 -3.93 0.96 14.54
C VAL A 102 -2.57 0.38 14.23
N LEU A 103 -1.51 1.16 14.46
CA LEU A 103 -0.12 0.69 14.35
C LEU A 103 0.25 -0.15 15.58
N HIS A 104 0.69 -1.38 15.36
CA HIS A 104 1.12 -2.29 16.43
C HIS A 104 2.63 -2.39 16.57
N ALA A 105 3.36 -2.25 15.47
CA ALA A 105 4.81 -2.26 15.49
C ALA A 105 5.37 -1.44 14.32
N LEU A 106 6.50 -0.78 14.58
CA LEU A 106 7.29 -0.13 13.55
C LEU A 106 8.78 -0.30 13.87
N THR A 107 9.58 -0.52 12.84
CA THR A 107 11.04 -0.45 12.93
C THR A 107 11.59 0.21 11.68
N ALA A 108 12.41 1.24 11.84
CA ALA A 108 13.09 1.92 10.76
C ALA A 108 14.60 1.92 11.04
N LYS A 109 15.39 1.30 10.16
CA LYS A 109 16.85 1.25 10.28
C LYS A 109 17.51 1.30 8.92
N GLY A 110 18.35 2.32 8.71
CA GLY A 110 19.06 2.53 7.45
C GLY A 110 18.09 2.67 6.27
N ASN A 111 18.08 1.67 5.40
CA ASN A 111 17.26 1.59 4.19
C ASN A 111 16.05 0.65 4.33
N VAL A 112 15.74 0.16 5.53
CA VAL A 112 14.67 -0.82 5.78
C VAL A 112 13.64 -0.28 6.77
N LEU A 113 12.37 -0.34 6.37
CA LEU A 113 11.20 -0.03 7.20
C LEU A 113 10.38 -1.32 7.32
N SER A 114 9.96 -1.65 8.53
CA SER A 114 9.00 -2.73 8.81
C SER A 114 7.85 -2.19 9.64
N THR A 115 6.62 -2.55 9.31
CA THR A 115 5.42 -2.21 10.07
C THR A 115 4.49 -3.40 10.23
N GLU A 116 3.72 -3.40 11.31
CA GLU A 116 2.54 -4.25 11.50
C GLU A 116 1.40 -3.36 11.98
N ASN A 117 0.27 -3.39 11.28
CA ASN A 117 -0.92 -2.63 11.67
C ASN A 117 -2.20 -3.45 11.55
N GLN A 118 -3.23 -3.02 12.27
CA GLN A 118 -4.61 -3.45 12.11
C GLN A 118 -5.34 -2.42 11.26
N MET A 119 -5.87 -2.87 10.13
CA MET A 119 -6.45 -2.00 9.12
C MET A 119 -7.86 -1.57 9.54
N ALA A 120 -8.22 -0.31 9.34
CA ALA A 120 -9.61 0.15 9.40
C ALA A 120 -10.34 -0.19 8.11
N PHE A 121 -11.66 -0.25 8.15
CA PHE A 121 -12.47 -0.23 6.94
C PHE A 121 -12.50 1.18 6.35
N TRP A 122 -12.41 1.26 5.02
CA TRP A 122 -12.50 2.52 4.28
C TRP A 122 -13.81 3.27 4.58
N LEU A 123 -14.93 2.54 4.60
CA LEU A 123 -16.26 3.07 4.90
C LEU A 123 -16.64 2.77 6.34
N GLN A 124 -17.32 3.73 6.99
CA GLN A 124 -18.01 3.52 8.25
C GLN A 124 -19.31 2.73 8.04
N PRO A 125 -19.81 2.01 9.07
CA PRO A 125 -21.10 1.35 9.01
C PRO A 125 -22.21 2.31 8.58
N GLY A 126 -23.02 1.90 7.58
CA GLY A 126 -24.10 2.72 7.02
C GLY A 126 -23.69 3.67 5.89
N GLU A 127 -22.40 3.88 5.64
CA GLU A 127 -21.93 4.62 4.48
C GLU A 127 -22.12 3.83 3.18
N LYS A 128 -21.96 4.51 2.04
CA LYS A 128 -22.09 3.92 0.71
C LYS A 128 -20.89 4.18 -0.18
N SER A 129 -20.64 3.24 -1.09
CA SER A 129 -19.83 3.43 -2.29
C SER A 129 -20.53 2.79 -3.49
N PHE A 130 -20.48 3.46 -4.65
CA PHE A 130 -21.21 3.06 -5.86
C PHE A 130 -22.70 2.75 -5.62
N GLY A 131 -23.35 3.51 -4.74
CA GLY A 131 -24.76 3.31 -4.36
C GLY A 131 -25.04 2.12 -3.41
N ASN A 132 -24.03 1.33 -3.07
CA ASN A 132 -24.14 0.14 -2.23
C ASN A 132 -23.68 0.42 -0.80
N LEU A 133 -24.38 -0.16 0.19
CA LEU A 133 -24.02 -0.02 1.59
C LEU A 133 -22.71 -0.73 1.92
N ALA A 134 -21.95 -0.13 2.82
CA ALA A 134 -20.83 -0.76 3.49
C ALA A 134 -21.31 -2.02 4.23
N LYS A 135 -20.56 -3.11 4.10
CA LYS A 135 -20.86 -4.45 4.64
C LYS A 135 -20.23 -4.68 6.01
N ASN A 136 -19.35 -3.79 6.45
CA ASN A 136 -18.77 -3.82 7.79
C ASN A 136 -19.75 -3.29 8.84
N THR A 137 -19.62 -3.81 10.06
CA THR A 137 -20.41 -3.40 11.23
C THR A 137 -19.61 -2.60 12.24
N THR A 138 -18.30 -2.47 12.04
CA THR A 138 -17.36 -1.69 12.85
C THR A 138 -16.47 -0.82 11.97
N ALA A 139 -15.82 0.20 12.55
CA ALA A 139 -14.83 1.02 11.85
C ALA A 139 -13.49 0.30 11.69
N LEU A 140 -12.97 -0.32 12.76
CA LEU A 140 -11.74 -1.08 12.77
C LEU A 140 -12.02 -2.53 12.31
N SER A 141 -11.21 -3.05 11.39
CA SER A 141 -11.32 -4.44 10.92
C SER A 141 -10.48 -5.39 11.79
N ASN A 142 -10.65 -6.71 11.62
CA ASN A 142 -9.74 -7.69 12.22
C ASN A 142 -8.56 -8.06 11.30
N HIS A 143 -8.43 -7.41 10.14
CA HIS A 143 -7.36 -7.68 9.18
C HIS A 143 -6.07 -7.02 9.66
N LEU A 144 -4.98 -7.77 9.61
CA LEU A 144 -3.65 -7.26 9.88
C LEU A 144 -2.86 -7.13 8.58
N LEU A 145 -2.00 -6.13 8.51
CA LEU A 145 -1.00 -5.98 7.46
C LEU A 145 0.38 -5.94 8.08
N LYS A 146 1.24 -6.86 7.65
CA LYS A 146 2.69 -6.77 7.83
C LYS A 146 3.28 -6.21 6.55
N LYS A 147 4.15 -5.21 6.68
CA LYS A 147 4.83 -4.60 5.55
C LYS A 147 6.33 -4.51 5.85
N ARG A 148 7.15 -4.84 4.85
CA ARG A 148 8.59 -4.59 4.85
C ARG A 148 8.97 -3.88 3.56
N VAL A 149 9.56 -2.69 3.72
CA VAL A 149 10.04 -1.84 2.64
C VAL A 149 11.55 -1.79 2.70
N THR A 150 12.22 -1.94 1.56
CA THR A 150 13.68 -1.86 1.47
C THR A 150 14.09 -1.06 0.25
N ILE A 151 14.84 0.03 0.44
CA ILE A 151 15.40 0.83 -0.65
C ILE A 151 16.69 0.17 -1.13
N GLY A 152 16.87 0.03 -2.44
CA GLY A 152 18.12 -0.49 -3.02
C GLY A 152 18.18 -2.02 -3.12
N VAL A 153 17.04 -2.71 -3.20
CA VAL A 153 17.00 -4.18 -3.21
C VAL A 153 17.78 -4.77 -4.39
N HIS A 154 18.40 -5.94 -4.16
CA HIS A 154 19.25 -6.63 -5.13
C HIS A 154 20.41 -5.80 -5.68
N GLY A 155 20.87 -4.79 -4.93
CA GLY A 155 21.91 -3.88 -5.38
C GLY A 155 21.43 -2.89 -6.46
N LEU A 156 20.12 -2.73 -6.63
CA LEU A 156 19.51 -1.79 -7.59
C LEU A 156 19.02 -0.56 -6.84
N PRO A 157 19.76 0.57 -6.85
CA PRO A 157 19.47 1.71 -5.97
C PRO A 157 18.08 2.34 -6.16
N HIS A 158 17.54 2.26 -7.38
CA HIS A 158 16.24 2.79 -7.76
C HIS A 158 15.07 1.79 -7.56
N ALA A 159 15.36 0.59 -7.03
CA ALA A 159 14.35 -0.41 -6.70
C ALA A 159 14.01 -0.36 -5.21
N ILE A 160 12.74 -0.16 -4.90
CA ILE A 160 12.20 -0.30 -3.55
C ILE A 160 11.45 -1.63 -3.51
N GLY A 161 11.97 -2.60 -2.75
CA GLY A 161 11.22 -3.82 -2.45
C GLY A 161 10.09 -3.49 -1.50
N TYR A 162 8.86 -3.87 -1.87
CA TYR A 162 7.65 -3.67 -1.11
C TYR A 162 6.99 -5.03 -0.87
N ASP A 163 7.31 -5.62 0.27
CA ASP A 163 6.82 -6.92 0.70
C ASP A 163 5.67 -6.73 1.68
N VAL A 164 4.52 -7.33 1.39
CA VAL A 164 3.36 -7.27 2.28
C VAL A 164 2.78 -8.65 2.54
N THR A 165 2.24 -8.81 3.74
CA THR A 165 1.44 -9.96 4.14
C THR A 165 0.15 -9.46 4.77
N PHE A 166 -0.97 -9.77 4.14
CA PHE A 166 -2.30 -9.56 4.69
C PHE A 166 -2.71 -10.80 5.50
N THR A 167 -3.23 -10.61 6.71
CA THR A 167 -3.80 -11.69 7.50
C THR A 167 -5.33 -11.59 7.49
N VAL A 168 -5.97 -12.53 6.79
CA VAL A 168 -7.43 -12.63 6.70
C VAL A 168 -8.00 -13.35 7.94
N PRO A 169 -8.99 -12.78 8.64
CA PRO A 169 -9.54 -13.36 9.87
C PRO A 169 -10.26 -14.71 9.68
N LYS A 170 -10.08 -15.63 10.65
CA LYS A 170 -10.67 -16.99 10.61
C LYS A 170 -12.20 -17.04 10.58
N ARG A 171 -12.86 -16.03 11.14
CA ARG A 171 -14.32 -16.01 11.27
C ARG A 171 -15.02 -15.38 10.06
N GLU A 172 -14.27 -14.76 9.16
CA GLU A 172 -14.84 -14.15 7.98
C GLU A 172 -14.99 -15.17 6.85
N HIS A 173 -16.03 -14.99 6.04
CA HIS A 173 -16.35 -15.87 4.92
C HIS A 173 -16.26 -15.07 3.62
N HIS A 174 -15.31 -15.42 2.77
CA HIS A 174 -15.10 -14.78 1.46
C HIS A 174 -14.92 -15.85 0.39
N ARG A 175 -15.42 -15.60 -0.82
CA ARG A 175 -15.10 -16.41 -2.02
C ARG A 175 -14.19 -15.66 -2.98
N TYR A 176 -14.14 -14.34 -2.84
CA TYR A 176 -13.32 -13.46 -3.65
C TYR A 176 -12.63 -12.43 -2.76
N ALA A 177 -11.33 -12.24 -2.99
CA ALA A 177 -10.52 -11.20 -2.39
C ALA A 177 -9.73 -10.48 -3.47
N GLN A 178 -9.62 -9.16 -3.34
CA GLN A 178 -8.75 -8.31 -4.13
C GLN A 178 -7.78 -7.61 -3.18
N PHE A 179 -6.49 -7.87 -3.33
CA PHE A 179 -5.42 -7.26 -2.56
C PHE A 179 -4.71 -6.23 -3.41
N GLU A 180 -4.92 -4.94 -3.13
CA GLU A 180 -4.04 -3.88 -3.61
C GLU A 180 -2.75 -3.95 -2.78
N ALA A 181 -1.81 -4.80 -3.23
CA ALA A 181 -0.56 -5.04 -2.51
C ALA A 181 0.22 -3.75 -2.31
N VAL A 182 0.23 -2.88 -3.32
CA VAL A 182 0.70 -1.50 -3.20
C VAL A 182 -0.04 -0.60 -4.17
N THR A 183 -0.39 0.59 -3.70
CA THR A 183 -0.88 1.69 -4.53
C THR A 183 -0.13 2.96 -4.19
N GLY A 184 0.17 3.76 -5.22
CA GLY A 184 0.81 5.06 -5.09
C GLY A 184 -0.04 6.16 -5.70
N TYR A 185 -0.26 7.21 -4.93
CA TYR A 185 -0.94 8.44 -5.33
C TYR A 185 0.09 9.54 -5.52
N MET A 186 0.26 10.01 -6.75
CA MET A 186 1.24 11.04 -7.10
C MET A 186 0.57 12.38 -7.42
N PRO A 187 1.25 13.50 -7.16
CA PRO A 187 0.81 14.81 -7.61
C PRO A 187 0.56 14.88 -9.13
N PRO A 188 -0.28 15.81 -9.63
CA PRO A 188 -0.63 15.93 -11.06
C PRO A 188 0.56 16.17 -11.98
N ALA A 189 1.69 16.63 -11.42
CA ALA A 189 2.94 16.80 -12.15
C ALA A 189 3.40 15.50 -12.84
N PHE A 190 3.05 14.32 -12.28
CA PHE A 190 3.28 13.00 -12.89
C PHE A 190 2.23 12.70 -13.98
N SER A 191 2.10 13.61 -14.95
CA SER A 191 0.99 13.64 -15.92
C SER A 191 1.16 12.72 -17.12
N LYS A 192 2.33 12.09 -17.31
CA LYS A 192 2.58 11.17 -18.43
C LYS A 192 2.45 9.73 -17.98
N PHE A 193 1.57 8.99 -18.63
CA PHE A 193 1.20 7.62 -18.30
C PHE A 193 1.85 6.68 -19.29
N TRP A 194 2.54 5.67 -18.78
CA TRP A 194 3.26 4.70 -19.57
C TRP A 194 2.94 3.29 -19.14
N THR A 195 3.05 2.38 -20.11
CA THR A 195 3.14 0.94 -19.88
C THR A 195 4.47 0.43 -20.38
N TYR A 196 5.01 -0.62 -19.75
CA TYR A 196 6.29 -1.19 -20.13
C TYR A 196 6.16 -2.66 -20.53
N ASP A 197 6.37 -2.95 -21.82
CA ASP A 197 6.45 -4.31 -22.33
C ASP A 197 7.83 -4.88 -22.00
N LEU A 198 7.91 -5.72 -20.97
CA LEU A 198 9.14 -6.34 -20.48
C LEU A 198 9.75 -7.32 -21.48
N THR A 199 8.92 -7.98 -22.29
CA THR A 199 9.38 -8.94 -23.31
C THR A 199 10.06 -8.22 -24.46
N LYS A 200 9.44 -7.13 -24.94
CA LYS A 200 9.99 -6.30 -26.02
C LYS A 200 10.94 -5.20 -25.51
N LYS A 201 11.07 -5.06 -24.19
CA LYS A 201 11.79 -3.98 -23.51
C LYS A 201 11.38 -2.59 -24.00
N LYS A 202 10.08 -2.41 -24.25
CA LYS A 202 9.54 -1.22 -24.94
C LYS A 202 8.62 -0.44 -24.02
N LEU A 203 8.91 0.86 -23.88
CA LEU A 203 8.01 1.82 -23.25
C LEU A 203 6.96 2.26 -24.27
N LEU A 204 5.69 2.21 -23.86
CA LEU A 204 4.54 2.62 -24.68
C LEU A 204 3.71 3.64 -23.91
N SER A 205 3.07 4.55 -24.65
CA SER A 205 2.10 5.47 -24.06
C SER A 205 0.90 4.68 -23.54
N LEU A 206 0.33 5.12 -22.43
CA LEU A 206 -0.88 4.58 -21.83
C LEU A 206 -1.90 5.71 -21.67
N SER A 207 -3.19 5.39 -21.81
CA SER A 207 -4.24 6.33 -21.41
C SER A 207 -4.22 6.54 -19.90
N ASP A 208 -4.78 7.65 -19.42
CA ASP A 208 -4.88 7.95 -18.00
C ASP A 208 -5.98 7.15 -17.26
N GLY A 209 -6.67 6.27 -17.98
CA GLY A 209 -7.63 5.33 -17.42
C GLY A 209 -9.07 5.88 -17.40
N PRO A 210 -9.92 5.43 -16.46
CA PRO A 210 -9.62 4.43 -15.43
C PRO A 210 -9.52 3.01 -16.00
N GLY A 211 -8.78 2.14 -15.31
CA GLY A 211 -8.83 0.70 -15.57
C GLY A 211 -7.51 -0.04 -15.34
N GLU A 212 -7.58 -1.35 -15.39
CA GLU A 212 -6.42 -2.24 -15.25
C GLU A 212 -5.91 -2.78 -16.59
N GLN A 213 -4.67 -3.25 -16.57
CA GLN A 213 -4.03 -4.00 -17.65
C GLN A 213 -3.07 -5.04 -17.06
N SER A 214 -2.51 -5.90 -17.92
CA SER A 214 -1.56 -6.95 -17.55
C SER A 214 -0.10 -6.48 -17.50
N LEU A 215 0.21 -5.33 -18.07
CA LEU A 215 1.58 -4.81 -18.15
C LEU A 215 1.87 -3.78 -17.05
N PRO A 216 3.13 -3.68 -16.58
CA PRO A 216 3.56 -2.68 -15.61
C PRO A 216 3.23 -1.25 -16.03
N VAL A 217 2.91 -0.42 -15.05
CA VAL A 217 2.58 0.99 -15.23
C VAL A 217 3.67 1.89 -14.64
N ILE A 218 3.95 2.99 -15.33
CA ILE A 218 4.92 4.01 -14.90
C ILE A 218 4.30 5.37 -15.17
N PHE A 219 4.29 6.26 -14.18
CA PHE A 219 3.94 7.66 -14.40
C PHE A 219 5.19 8.53 -14.31
N SER A 220 5.27 9.57 -15.14
CA SER A 220 6.40 10.51 -15.14
C SER A 220 5.97 11.95 -15.25
N THR A 221 6.86 12.84 -14.83
CA THR A 221 6.83 14.25 -15.21
C THR A 221 7.01 14.42 -16.72
N LEU A 222 6.63 15.59 -17.22
CA LEU A 222 6.72 15.92 -18.65
C LEU A 222 8.16 15.86 -19.16
N ASP A 223 9.12 16.33 -18.37
CA ASP A 223 10.56 16.33 -18.64
C ASP A 223 11.23 14.95 -18.44
N ARG A 224 10.46 13.96 -17.96
CA ARG A 224 10.90 12.58 -17.69
C ARG A 224 12.01 12.45 -16.65
N GLN A 225 12.31 13.52 -15.90
CA GLN A 225 13.34 13.54 -14.87
C GLN A 225 12.87 12.88 -13.58
N HIS A 226 11.56 12.79 -13.36
CA HIS A 226 10.96 12.07 -12.24
C HIS A 226 9.88 11.11 -12.75
N ALA A 227 10.00 9.86 -12.36
CA ALA A 227 9.08 8.80 -12.70
C ALA A 227 8.96 7.82 -11.54
N MET A 228 7.75 7.31 -11.33
CA MET A 228 7.48 6.23 -10.42
C MET A 228 6.66 5.15 -11.12
N GLY A 229 7.10 3.91 -11.01
CA GLY A 229 6.39 2.77 -11.56
C GLY A 229 6.31 1.61 -10.58
N VAL A 230 5.52 0.60 -10.96
CA VAL A 230 5.37 -0.61 -10.17
C VAL A 230 5.51 -1.84 -11.05
N TRP A 231 6.16 -2.86 -10.50
CA TRP A 231 6.25 -4.19 -11.11
C TRP A 231 6.23 -5.27 -10.02
N SER A 232 5.63 -6.40 -10.31
CA SER A 232 5.73 -7.60 -9.49
C SER A 232 6.05 -8.82 -10.35
N PRO A 233 6.93 -9.73 -9.88
CA PRO A 233 7.15 -11.02 -10.53
C PRO A 233 5.93 -11.95 -10.43
N GLY A 234 5.00 -11.68 -9.51
CA GLY A 234 3.76 -12.45 -9.36
C GLY A 234 2.62 -11.95 -10.25
N GLN A 235 2.87 -10.99 -11.13
CA GLN A 235 1.87 -10.40 -12.02
C GLN A 235 2.24 -10.57 -13.51
N PRO A 236 1.24 -10.83 -14.38
CA PRO A 236 -0.16 -11.00 -14.04
C PRO A 236 -0.44 -12.33 -13.30
N SER A 237 -1.32 -12.31 -12.31
CA SER A 237 -1.64 -13.50 -11.52
C SER A 237 -2.53 -14.49 -12.29
N LYS A 238 -2.39 -15.79 -12.00
CA LYS A 238 -3.19 -16.87 -12.63
C LYS A 238 -4.70 -16.61 -12.49
N GLY A 239 -5.44 -16.76 -13.58
CA GLY A 239 -6.87 -16.47 -13.66
C GLY A 239 -7.21 -14.99 -13.85
N PHE A 240 -6.21 -14.11 -13.83
CA PHE A 240 -6.34 -12.67 -14.01
C PHE A 240 -5.29 -12.12 -14.99
N GLU A 241 -4.98 -12.88 -16.05
CA GLU A 241 -3.89 -12.63 -17.00
C GLU A 241 -4.01 -11.30 -17.76
N ARG A 242 -5.18 -10.65 -17.71
CA ARG A 242 -5.48 -9.38 -18.37
C ARG A 242 -5.54 -8.18 -17.42
N ALA A 243 -5.28 -8.37 -16.14
CA ALA A 243 -5.41 -7.36 -15.09
C ALA A 243 -4.21 -7.39 -14.12
N GLY A 244 -4.23 -6.53 -13.11
CA GLY A 244 -3.23 -6.49 -12.05
C GLY A 244 -2.46 -5.19 -11.92
N TYR A 245 -2.45 -4.34 -12.95
CA TYR A 245 -1.88 -2.99 -12.89
C TYR A 245 -2.90 -1.94 -13.30
N GLY A 246 -3.32 -1.10 -12.36
CA GLY A 246 -4.31 -0.04 -12.61
C GLY A 246 -3.68 1.32 -12.85
N ARG A 247 -4.41 2.18 -13.58
CA ARG A 247 -4.13 3.62 -13.68
C ARG A 247 -5.41 4.43 -13.61
N PHE A 248 -5.33 5.57 -12.91
CA PHE A 248 -6.44 6.47 -12.66
C PHE A 248 -5.97 7.92 -12.59
N ARG A 249 -6.82 8.84 -13.05
CA ARG A 249 -6.72 10.27 -12.79
C ARG A 249 -7.94 10.71 -11.99
N PHE A 250 -7.69 11.46 -10.92
CA PHE A 250 -8.72 12.05 -10.08
C PHE A 250 -8.60 13.57 -10.21
N GLU A 251 -9.45 14.15 -11.06
CA GLU A 251 -9.37 15.58 -11.41
C GLU A 251 -9.68 16.49 -10.22
N THR A 252 -10.72 16.15 -9.46
CA THR A 252 -11.17 16.91 -8.28
C THR A 252 -10.10 16.92 -7.19
N GLU A 253 -9.56 15.75 -6.87
CA GLU A 253 -8.55 15.54 -5.83
C GLU A 253 -7.15 15.97 -6.28
N LYS A 254 -7.00 16.29 -7.58
CA LYS A 254 -5.73 16.67 -8.21
C LYS A 254 -4.65 15.65 -7.91
N VAL A 255 -4.91 14.39 -8.25
CA VAL A 255 -3.96 13.30 -8.01
C VAL A 255 -4.06 12.25 -9.13
N VAL A 256 -2.97 11.53 -9.37
CA VAL A 256 -2.95 10.36 -10.26
C VAL A 256 -2.56 9.12 -9.46
N LYS A 257 -3.18 7.99 -9.74
CA LYS A 257 -2.99 6.74 -8.98
C LYS A 257 -2.59 5.61 -9.91
N TRP A 258 -1.60 4.82 -9.50
CA TRP A 258 -1.48 3.44 -9.95
C TRP A 258 -1.63 2.47 -8.79
N ASN A 259 -1.98 1.22 -9.09
CA ASN A 259 -1.96 0.13 -8.11
C ASN A 259 -1.41 -1.17 -8.74
N CYS A 260 -0.92 -2.07 -7.88
CA CYS A 260 -0.58 -3.45 -8.21
C CYS A 260 -1.48 -4.38 -7.40
N VAL A 261 -2.32 -5.16 -8.10
CA VAL A 261 -3.52 -5.79 -7.54
C VAL A 261 -3.53 -7.29 -7.77
N PHE A 262 -3.55 -8.06 -6.69
CA PHE A 262 -3.67 -9.51 -6.71
C PHE A 262 -5.10 -9.91 -6.39
N ARG A 263 -5.53 -11.06 -6.90
CA ARG A 263 -6.89 -11.56 -6.69
C ARG A 263 -6.84 -13.03 -6.37
N GLU A 264 -7.66 -13.40 -5.40
CA GLU A 264 -7.83 -14.76 -4.94
C GLU A 264 -9.29 -15.14 -5.08
N THR A 265 -9.55 -16.33 -5.63
CA THR A 265 -10.91 -16.86 -5.77
C THR A 265 -10.98 -18.29 -5.30
N ASN A 266 -12.08 -18.65 -4.66
CA ASN A 266 -12.41 -20.02 -4.31
C ASN A 266 -13.93 -20.21 -4.39
N PRO A 267 -14.43 -21.25 -5.09
CA PRO A 267 -15.86 -21.46 -5.26
C PRO A 267 -16.60 -21.66 -3.94
N ASN A 268 -15.92 -22.20 -2.93
CA ASN A 268 -16.51 -22.47 -1.61
C ASN A 268 -16.12 -21.38 -0.62
N ARG A 269 -14.82 -21.25 -0.33
CA ARG A 269 -14.30 -20.34 0.69
C ARG A 269 -12.80 -20.13 0.53
N LEU A 270 -12.36 -18.88 0.60
CA LEU A 270 -10.95 -18.52 0.75
C LEU A 270 -10.43 -18.93 2.13
N SER A 271 -9.21 -19.45 2.16
CA SER A 271 -8.54 -19.77 3.42
C SER A 271 -8.34 -18.51 4.26
N ALA A 272 -8.56 -18.63 5.57
CA ALA A 272 -8.08 -17.60 6.48
C ALA A 272 -6.55 -17.70 6.64
N GLY A 273 -5.93 -16.63 7.13
CA GLY A 273 -4.50 -16.56 7.37
C GLY A 273 -3.78 -15.66 6.37
N ASN A 274 -2.52 -15.99 6.09
CA ASN A 274 -1.59 -15.08 5.46
C ASN A 274 -1.61 -15.17 3.93
N TYR A 275 -1.72 -14.00 3.30
CA TYR A 275 -1.58 -13.78 1.86
C TYR A 275 -0.42 -12.82 1.64
N SER A 276 0.66 -13.31 1.02
CA SER A 276 1.91 -12.56 0.90
C SER A 276 2.19 -12.19 -0.55
N TYR A 277 2.52 -10.91 -0.79
CA TYR A 277 2.79 -10.38 -2.11
C TYR A 277 4.06 -9.55 -2.12
N ARG A 278 4.88 -9.72 -3.15
CA ARG A 278 6.07 -8.90 -3.40
C ARG A 278 5.84 -8.00 -4.59
N SER A 279 6.01 -6.70 -4.39
CA SER A 279 6.03 -5.70 -5.45
C SER A 279 7.33 -4.91 -5.39
N TYR A 280 7.66 -4.25 -6.49
CA TYR A 280 8.78 -3.35 -6.61
C TYR A 280 8.26 -1.99 -7.03
N VAL A 281 8.45 -1.00 -6.16
CA VAL A 281 8.22 0.41 -6.49
C VAL A 281 9.52 0.97 -7.02
N LEU A 282 9.48 1.53 -8.22
CA LEU A 282 10.67 2.01 -8.92
C LEU A 282 10.63 3.53 -8.97
N VAL A 283 11.70 4.20 -8.54
CA VAL A 283 11.74 5.66 -8.41
C VAL A 283 13.03 6.21 -9.01
N GLY A 284 12.95 7.22 -9.85
CA GLY A 284 14.11 7.90 -10.45
C GLY A 284 13.69 8.72 -11.66
N SER A 285 14.60 8.92 -12.63
CA SER A 285 14.18 9.33 -13.98
C SER A 285 13.43 8.19 -14.70
N LEU A 286 12.71 8.49 -15.77
CA LEU A 286 12.03 7.46 -16.58
C LEU A 286 13.02 6.40 -17.11
N LYS A 287 14.25 6.81 -17.40
CA LYS A 287 15.35 5.91 -17.78
C LYS A 287 15.73 5.00 -16.60
N ASN A 288 15.93 5.57 -15.41
CA ASN A 288 16.26 4.75 -14.22
C ASN A 288 15.17 3.72 -13.93
N VAL A 289 13.90 4.10 -14.02
CA VAL A 289 12.76 3.20 -13.77
C VAL A 289 12.76 2.03 -14.76
N THR A 290 12.86 2.30 -16.06
CA THR A 290 12.83 1.24 -17.09
C THR A 290 14.05 0.33 -17.06
N GLU A 291 15.25 0.88 -16.83
CA GLU A 291 16.48 0.09 -16.67
C GLU A 291 16.43 -0.81 -15.43
N THR A 292 15.91 -0.28 -14.32
CA THR A 292 15.75 -1.04 -13.08
C THR A 292 14.71 -2.15 -13.25
N MET A 293 13.60 -1.87 -13.92
CA MET A 293 12.57 -2.87 -14.21
C MET A 293 13.13 -4.02 -15.05
N ASN A 294 13.93 -3.70 -16.07
CA ASN A 294 14.62 -4.71 -16.89
C ASN A 294 15.61 -5.55 -16.07
N ALA A 295 16.35 -4.93 -15.15
CA ALA A 295 17.30 -5.64 -14.30
C ALA A 295 16.59 -6.59 -13.32
N LEU A 296 15.47 -6.14 -12.74
CA LEU A 296 14.62 -6.97 -11.90
C LEU A 296 14.01 -8.13 -12.70
N HIS A 297 13.45 -7.88 -13.89
CA HIS A 297 12.86 -8.92 -14.71
C HIS A 297 13.85 -10.05 -15.03
N ARG A 298 15.08 -9.70 -15.46
CA ARG A 298 16.16 -10.67 -15.72
C ARG A 298 16.57 -11.52 -14.51
N ARG A 299 16.27 -11.05 -13.30
CA ARG A 299 16.61 -11.78 -12.07
C ARG A 299 15.58 -12.87 -11.76
N TYR A 300 14.36 -12.73 -12.28
CA TYR A 300 13.25 -13.66 -12.07
C TYR A 300 13.01 -14.59 -13.26
N PHE A 301 13.41 -14.18 -14.47
CA PHE A 301 13.21 -14.89 -15.74
C PHE A 301 14.45 -14.73 -16.63
#